data_AF-A0ABD2KA41-F1
#
_entry.id   AF-A0ABD2KA41-F1
#
_cell.length_a   1.000
_cell.length_b   1.000
_cell.length_c   1.000
_cell.angle_alpha   90.00
_cell.angle_beta   90.00
_cell.angle_gamma   90.00
#
_symmetry.space_group_name_H-M   'P 1'
#
loop_
_entity.id
_entity.type
_entity.pdbx_description
1 polymer ?
#
loop_
_entity_poly.entity_id
_entity_poly.type
_entity_poly.pdbx_seq_one_letter_code
_entity_poly.pdbx_strand_id
1 'polypeptide(L)'
;MMASDKIKNEEINAWFNCRRKELLKKKSGNSGQQMLMETQSLETPQKKFCLLESLKFAEHRMFHIRYSETEFPEYYLWTGLMDHITKQDNILAKCESFSMNRRIPKYKQFFLDLIANNWGPNAPTINDKPLQKEAVRWLFIDCFLCIEMTKTIPAIWHLPLIDQTSLLLNNIILTAVFNKTFYSCVNCPNAETLTLPNGFSPIFLGTFNVAIRVFCESIKCFKEINLSMEEFVLLRGMVLLQHASVDIAPASHQILQDEIENFTSILMDYEKIKFGNMMGAKRFAELMFFLIRATKFSIQHRNLVLLFMTTMAQQQKAHFTTFMESVVLGIICANDSVKTAETQK
;
A
#
# COMPACT_ATOMS: atom_id res chain seq x y z
N MET A 1 -30.37 3.61 -4.92
CA MET A 1 -28.95 3.20 -4.76
C MET A 1 -28.44 3.30 -3.32
N MET A 2 -28.67 4.38 -2.56
CA MET A 2 -28.08 4.52 -1.20
C MET A 2 -28.51 3.47 -0.14
N ALA A 3 -29.69 2.86 -0.25
CA ALA A 3 -30.12 1.85 0.72
C ALA A 3 -29.35 0.52 0.60
N SER A 4 -28.90 0.17 -0.61
CA SER A 4 -28.12 -1.06 -0.87
C SER A 4 -26.71 -0.99 -0.30
N ASP A 5 -26.09 0.18 -0.33
CA ASP A 5 -24.73 0.38 0.16
C ASP A 5 -24.68 0.40 1.69
N LYS A 6 -25.74 0.90 2.34
CA LYS A 6 -25.85 0.90 3.80
C LYS A 6 -25.95 -0.52 4.38
N ILE A 7 -26.75 -1.38 3.76
CA ILE A 7 -26.92 -2.78 4.18
C ILE A 7 -25.60 -3.56 4.04
N LYS A 8 -24.89 -3.40 2.92
CA LYS A 8 -23.56 -4.01 2.73
C LYS A 8 -22.54 -3.54 3.76
N ASN A 9 -22.55 -2.26 4.12
CA ASN A 9 -21.65 -1.72 5.15
C ASN A 9 -21.95 -2.28 6.54
N GLU A 10 -23.22 -2.47 6.89
CA GLU A 10 -23.63 -3.06 8.17
C GLU A 10 -23.21 -4.54 8.26
N GLU A 11 -23.35 -5.32 7.18
CA GLU A 11 -22.91 -6.72 7.11
C GLU A 11 -21.39 -6.87 7.22
N ILE A 12 -20.63 -6.03 6.50
CA ILE A 12 -19.15 -6.01 6.57
C ILE A 12 -18.69 -5.63 7.99
N ASN A 13 -19.28 -4.59 8.59
CA ASN A 13 -18.95 -4.18 9.96
C ASN A 13 -19.34 -5.25 11.00
N ALA A 14 -20.48 -5.92 10.82
CA ALA A 14 -20.89 -7.03 11.67
C ALA A 14 -19.89 -8.19 11.59
N TRP A 15 -19.38 -8.50 10.39
CA TRP A 15 -18.35 -9.51 10.20
C TRP A 15 -17.04 -9.15 10.92
N PHE A 16 -16.53 -7.92 10.75
CA PHE A 16 -15.34 -7.46 11.47
C PHE A 16 -15.53 -7.55 12.99
N ASN A 17 -16.69 -7.15 13.51
CA ASN A 17 -17.01 -7.20 14.93
C ASN A 17 -17.15 -8.63 15.46
N CYS A 18 -17.75 -9.53 14.68
CA CYS A 18 -17.85 -10.95 15.03
C CYS A 18 -16.46 -11.59 15.11
N ARG A 19 -15.64 -11.38 14.07
CA ARG A 19 -14.29 -11.92 14.00
C ARG A 19 -13.38 -11.37 15.10
N ARG A 20 -13.52 -10.09 15.43
CA ARG A 20 -12.82 -9.45 16.56
C ARG A 20 -13.19 -10.10 17.89
N LYS A 21 -14.47 -10.40 18.12
CA LYS A 21 -14.93 -11.12 19.33
C LYS A 21 -14.38 -12.55 19.41
N GLU A 22 -14.28 -13.27 18.30
CA GLU A 22 -13.66 -14.60 18.26
C GLU A 22 -12.18 -14.55 18.63
N LEU A 23 -11.44 -13.58 18.10
CA LEU A 23 -10.01 -13.41 18.41
C LEU A 23 -9.76 -13.00 19.86
N LEU A 24 -10.62 -12.14 20.42
CA LEU A 24 -10.55 -11.77 21.84
C LEU A 24 -10.88 -12.95 22.76
N LYS A 25 -11.82 -13.81 22.38
CA LYS A 25 -12.11 -15.07 23.09
C LYS A 25 -10.92 -16.05 23.07
N LYS A 26 -10.17 -16.11 21.96
CA LYS A 26 -8.94 -16.91 21.88
C LYS A 26 -7.81 -16.40 22.80
N LYS A 27 -7.75 -15.10 23.07
CA LYS A 27 -6.77 -14.52 24.01
C LYS A 27 -7.14 -14.72 25.49
N SER A 28 -8.40 -15.03 25.82
CA SER A 28 -8.91 -15.04 27.20
C SER A 28 -9.01 -16.42 27.87
N GLY A 29 -8.56 -17.52 27.24
CA GLY A 29 -8.78 -18.86 27.82
C GLY A 29 -7.81 -19.94 27.39
N ASN A 30 -7.12 -20.49 28.38
CA ASN A 30 -6.32 -21.73 28.36
C ASN A 30 -6.98 -22.88 27.58
N SER A 31 -6.36 -23.30 26.48
CA SER A 31 -6.21 -24.68 25.98
C SER A 31 -5.80 -24.67 24.50
N GLY A 32 -4.62 -24.13 24.20
CA GLY A 32 -4.20 -23.75 22.84
C GLY A 32 -3.68 -24.85 21.92
N GLN A 33 -3.77 -26.14 22.26
CA GLN A 33 -3.10 -27.20 21.47
C GLN A 33 -4.02 -28.23 20.80
N GLN A 34 -5.32 -28.28 21.12
CA GLN A 34 -6.19 -29.35 20.58
C GLN A 34 -7.18 -28.90 19.50
N MET A 35 -7.21 -27.61 19.14
CA MET A 35 -8.21 -27.03 18.23
C MET A 35 -7.58 -26.34 17.01
N LEU A 36 -6.37 -26.75 16.62
CA LEU A 36 -5.67 -26.25 15.42
C LEU A 36 -5.70 -27.24 14.26
N MET A 37 -6.15 -28.49 14.47
CA MET A 37 -6.26 -29.49 13.41
C MET A 37 -7.65 -29.58 12.75
N GLU A 38 -8.73 -29.06 13.34
CA GLU A 38 -10.08 -29.18 12.76
C GLU A 38 -10.54 -27.99 11.90
N THR A 39 -9.79 -26.88 11.84
CA THR A 39 -10.14 -25.74 10.97
C THR A 39 -9.70 -25.85 9.51
N GLN A 40 -9.07 -26.96 9.10
CA GLN A 40 -8.84 -27.27 7.68
C GLN A 40 -10.11 -27.80 6.97
N SER A 41 -11.27 -27.82 7.64
CA SER A 41 -12.56 -28.11 7.01
C SER A 41 -12.89 -27.03 5.96
N LEU A 42 -12.76 -27.40 4.69
CA LEU A 42 -13.20 -26.68 3.48
C LEU A 42 -13.51 -25.20 3.72
N GLU A 43 -12.57 -24.32 3.39
CA GLU A 43 -12.91 -22.91 3.20
C GLU A 43 -14.00 -22.82 2.14
N THR A 44 -15.22 -22.51 2.59
CA THR A 44 -16.34 -22.34 1.68
C THR A 44 -16.02 -21.16 0.76
N PRO A 45 -16.34 -21.23 -0.54
CA PRO A 45 -16.13 -20.13 -1.48
C PRO A 45 -16.65 -18.78 -0.95
N GLN A 46 -17.71 -18.80 -0.14
CA GLN A 46 -18.25 -17.63 0.55
C GLN A 46 -17.22 -16.90 1.43
N LYS A 47 -16.41 -17.62 2.22
CA LYS A 47 -15.39 -17.01 3.09
C LYS A 47 -14.32 -16.25 2.29
N LYS A 48 -13.87 -16.86 1.18
CA LYS A 48 -12.91 -16.28 0.24
C LYS A 48 -13.40 -14.94 -0.33
N PHE A 49 -14.66 -14.89 -0.77
CA PHE A 49 -15.25 -13.65 -1.28
C PHE A 49 -15.51 -12.61 -0.21
N CYS A 50 -15.81 -12.99 1.04
CA CYS A 50 -15.89 -12.04 2.15
C CYS A 50 -14.56 -11.33 2.41
N LEU A 51 -13.43 -12.05 2.31
CA LEU A 51 -12.10 -11.44 2.44
C LEU A 51 -11.85 -10.45 1.31
N LEU A 52 -12.13 -10.81 0.06
CA LEU A 52 -12.00 -9.91 -1.09
C LEU A 52 -12.84 -8.63 -0.93
N GLU A 53 -14.11 -8.76 -0.54
CA GLU A 53 -14.97 -7.59 -0.30
C GLU A 53 -14.48 -6.73 0.86
N SER A 54 -13.93 -7.33 1.91
CA SER A 54 -13.30 -6.61 3.02
C SER A 54 -12.08 -5.81 2.57
N LEU A 55 -11.23 -6.40 1.71
CA LEU A 55 -10.06 -5.72 1.14
C LEU A 55 -10.48 -4.56 0.22
N LYS A 56 -11.50 -4.76 -0.63
CA LYS A 56 -12.07 -3.70 -1.48
C LYS A 56 -12.65 -2.56 -0.65
N PHE A 57 -13.34 -2.90 0.43
CA PHE A 57 -13.94 -1.91 1.31
C PHE A 57 -12.86 -1.07 2.01
N ALA A 58 -11.82 -1.71 2.55
CA ALA A 58 -10.65 -1.02 3.07
C ALA A 58 -10.03 -0.11 2.01
N GLU A 59 -9.92 -0.59 0.78
CA GLU A 59 -9.32 0.18 -0.31
C GLU A 59 -10.15 1.39 -0.73
N HIS A 60 -11.47 1.24 -0.82
CA HIS A 60 -12.37 2.35 -1.09
C HIS A 60 -12.23 3.45 -0.01
N ARG A 61 -12.02 3.06 1.26
CA ARG A 61 -11.80 4.00 2.36
C ARG A 61 -10.44 4.69 2.27
N MET A 62 -9.39 3.94 1.93
CA MET A 62 -8.07 4.52 1.66
C MET A 62 -8.11 5.51 0.51
N PHE A 63 -8.77 5.16 -0.60
CA PHE A 63 -9.02 6.05 -1.72
C PHE A 63 -9.69 7.34 -1.25
N HIS A 64 -10.76 7.21 -0.46
CA HIS A 64 -11.48 8.35 0.07
C HIS A 64 -10.60 9.29 0.89
N ILE A 65 -9.77 8.75 1.79
CA ILE A 65 -8.87 9.55 2.62
C ILE A 65 -7.80 10.22 1.73
N ARG A 66 -7.19 9.44 0.82
CA ARG A 66 -6.11 9.89 -0.09
C ARG A 66 -6.53 11.05 -0.98
N TYR A 67 -7.79 11.07 -1.42
CA TYR A 67 -8.36 12.09 -2.30
C TYR A 67 -9.26 13.09 -1.55
N SER A 68 -9.29 13.07 -0.21
CA SER A 68 -10.10 14.01 0.57
C SER A 68 -9.51 15.43 0.55
N GLU A 69 -10.39 16.45 0.56
CA GLU A 69 -9.99 17.86 0.64
C GLU A 69 -9.68 18.32 2.08
N THR A 70 -10.32 17.69 3.07
CA THR A 70 -10.00 17.90 4.48
C THR A 70 -8.58 17.43 4.70
N GLU A 71 -7.72 18.32 5.19
CA GLU A 71 -6.32 17.97 5.43
C GLU A 71 -6.24 16.68 6.22
N PHE A 72 -5.54 15.70 5.64
CA PHE A 72 -5.10 14.53 6.39
C PHE A 72 -4.50 15.06 7.70
N PRO A 73 -5.08 14.74 8.88
CA PRO A 73 -4.80 15.52 10.08
C PRO A 73 -3.29 15.56 10.33
N GLU A 74 -2.70 16.75 10.28
CA GLU A 74 -1.25 16.89 10.36
C GLU A 74 -0.70 16.26 11.65
N TYR A 75 -1.52 16.16 12.70
CA TYR A 75 -1.20 15.39 13.91
C TYR A 75 -0.62 13.99 13.64
N TYR A 76 -1.14 13.26 12.66
CA TYR A 76 -0.65 11.92 12.33
C TYR A 76 0.75 11.92 11.69
N LEU A 77 1.16 13.06 11.10
CA LEU A 77 2.53 13.27 10.61
C LEU A 77 3.54 13.24 11.77
N TRP A 78 3.13 13.75 12.92
CA TRP A 78 4.01 13.96 14.07
C TRP A 78 4.09 12.77 15.02
N THR A 79 3.16 11.83 14.94
CA THR A 79 3.19 10.57 15.70
C THR A 79 4.20 9.58 15.13
N GLY A 80 4.86 8.80 15.99
CA GLY A 80 5.89 7.84 15.57
C GLY A 80 5.30 6.66 14.80
N LEU A 81 6.12 6.00 13.97
CA LEU A 81 5.74 4.78 13.25
C LEU A 81 5.20 3.70 14.18
N MET A 82 5.88 3.47 15.31
CA MET A 82 5.47 2.45 16.29
C MET A 82 4.12 2.74 16.93
N ASP A 83 3.75 4.01 17.11
CA ASP A 83 2.43 4.36 17.62
C ASP A 83 1.34 3.89 16.66
N HIS A 84 1.58 4.04 15.35
CA HIS A 84 0.60 3.62 14.33
C HIS A 84 0.49 2.11 14.22
N ILE A 85 1.62 1.39 14.30
CA ILE A 85 1.63 -0.08 14.25
C ILE A 85 0.92 -0.65 15.48
N THR A 86 1.17 -0.09 16.67
CA THR A 86 0.65 -0.63 17.93
C THR A 86 -0.78 -0.20 18.25
N LYS A 87 -1.23 0.97 17.76
CA LYS A 87 -2.61 1.43 17.97
C LYS A 87 -3.60 0.50 17.27
N GLN A 88 -4.54 -0.03 18.06
CA GLN A 88 -5.64 -0.85 17.55
C GLN A 88 -6.70 -0.06 16.79
N ASP A 89 -6.72 1.27 16.96
CA ASP A 89 -7.59 2.15 16.19
C ASP A 89 -7.19 2.08 14.72
N ASN A 90 -8.18 1.76 13.88
CA ASN A 90 -8.04 1.77 12.43
C ASN A 90 -8.74 3.03 11.90
N ILE A 91 -7.98 3.93 11.28
CA ILE A 91 -8.50 5.19 10.73
C ILE A 91 -9.50 4.94 9.61
N LEU A 92 -9.37 3.83 8.88
CA LEU A 92 -10.35 3.46 7.85
C LEU A 92 -11.74 3.31 8.45
N ALA A 93 -11.88 2.90 9.72
CA ALA A 93 -13.16 2.85 10.41
C ALA A 93 -13.81 4.24 10.60
N LYS A 94 -13.01 5.31 10.58
CA LYS A 94 -13.42 6.71 10.72
C LYS A 94 -13.52 7.42 9.36
N CYS A 95 -13.48 6.71 8.22
CA CYS A 95 -13.44 7.34 6.89
C CYS A 95 -14.64 8.25 6.59
N GLU A 96 -15.81 7.99 7.20
CA GLU A 96 -17.05 8.73 6.97
C GLU A 96 -16.98 10.17 7.49
N SER A 97 -16.04 10.47 8.39
CA SER A 97 -15.80 11.84 8.85
C SER A 97 -15.02 12.70 7.84
N PHE A 98 -14.49 12.11 6.78
CA PHE A 98 -13.78 12.84 5.73
C PHE A 98 -14.80 13.25 4.65
N SER A 99 -14.74 14.49 4.16
CA SER A 99 -15.64 14.94 3.09
C SER A 99 -15.04 14.70 1.71
N MET A 100 -15.72 13.93 0.86
CA MET A 100 -15.42 13.85 -0.57
C MET A 100 -16.10 15.02 -1.30
N ASN A 101 -15.33 15.91 -1.91
CA ASN A 101 -15.84 16.85 -2.89
C ASN A 101 -15.50 16.32 -4.29
N ARG A 102 -16.49 16.17 -5.17
CA ARG A 102 -16.27 15.73 -6.57
C ARG A 102 -15.63 16.82 -7.44
N ARG A 103 -15.40 18.01 -6.89
CA ARG A 103 -14.70 19.09 -7.59
C ARG A 103 -13.20 18.78 -7.55
N ILE A 104 -12.54 19.09 -8.67
CA ILE A 104 -11.09 19.03 -8.80
C ILE A 104 -10.46 19.64 -7.54
N PRO A 105 -9.63 18.90 -6.76
CA PRO A 105 -9.02 19.46 -5.56
C PRO A 105 -8.33 20.77 -5.91
N LYS A 106 -8.48 21.82 -5.08
CA LYS A 106 -7.83 23.13 -5.30
C LYS A 106 -6.35 23.04 -5.68
N TYR A 107 -5.67 21.99 -5.21
CA TYR A 107 -4.28 21.66 -5.52
C TYR A 107 -3.99 21.36 -7.00
N LYS A 108 -4.93 20.79 -7.75
CA LYS A 108 -4.77 20.56 -9.19
C LYS A 108 -4.81 21.87 -9.98
N GLN A 109 -5.56 22.88 -9.54
CA GLN A 109 -5.49 24.21 -10.13
C GLN A 109 -4.14 24.86 -9.83
N PHE A 110 -3.66 24.80 -8.59
CA PHE A 110 -2.32 25.30 -8.23
C PHE A 110 -1.19 24.71 -9.07
N PHE A 111 -1.19 23.38 -9.30
CA PHE A 111 -0.17 22.75 -10.14
C PHE A 111 -0.32 23.10 -11.62
N LEU A 112 -1.54 23.15 -12.13
CA LEU A 112 -1.79 23.61 -13.50
C LEU A 112 -1.35 25.07 -13.69
N ASP A 113 -1.56 25.92 -12.70
CA ASP A 113 -1.09 27.32 -12.71
C ASP A 113 0.45 27.37 -12.61
N LEU A 114 1.07 26.52 -11.78
CA LEU A 114 2.53 26.42 -11.68
C LEU A 114 3.17 25.96 -13.00
N ILE A 115 2.57 24.97 -13.65
CA ILE A 115 2.98 24.43 -14.95
C ILE A 115 2.77 25.49 -16.04
N ALA A 116 1.58 26.10 -16.11
CA ALA A 116 1.23 27.08 -17.12
C ALA A 116 2.09 28.35 -17.03
N ASN A 117 2.48 28.76 -15.82
CA ASN A 117 3.25 29.99 -15.60
C ASN A 117 4.78 29.79 -15.60
N ASN A 118 5.29 28.56 -15.41
CA ASN A 118 6.73 28.30 -15.28
C ASN A 118 7.32 27.32 -16.31
N TRP A 119 6.61 26.94 -17.37
CA TRP A 119 7.25 26.20 -18.48
C TRP A 119 8.19 27.12 -19.27
N GLY A 120 9.49 27.04 -18.94
CA GLY A 120 10.56 27.85 -19.51
C GLY A 120 11.90 27.64 -18.76
N PRO A 121 12.95 28.45 -19.02
CA PRO A 121 14.24 28.35 -18.32
C PRO A 121 14.15 28.59 -16.79
N ASN A 122 12.99 29.07 -16.31
CA ASN A 122 12.68 29.24 -14.88
C ASN A 122 11.80 28.10 -14.31
N ALA A 123 11.71 26.97 -15.01
CA ALA A 123 10.98 25.81 -14.50
C ALA A 123 11.49 25.43 -13.11
N PRO A 124 10.60 25.11 -12.16
CA PRO A 124 10.99 24.78 -10.81
C PRO A 124 11.95 23.59 -10.85
N THR A 125 13.13 23.80 -10.26
CA THR A 125 14.20 22.80 -10.23
C THR A 125 14.00 21.86 -9.05
N ILE A 126 14.80 20.79 -8.98
CA ILE A 126 14.84 19.91 -7.80
C ILE A 126 15.03 20.69 -6.50
N ASN A 127 15.64 21.87 -6.53
CA ASN A 127 15.91 22.71 -5.36
C ASN A 127 14.67 23.49 -4.87
N ASP A 128 13.53 23.38 -5.54
CA ASP A 128 12.31 24.06 -5.15
C ASP A 128 11.67 23.37 -3.92
N LYS A 129 11.87 23.98 -2.75
CA LYS A 129 11.44 23.45 -1.44
C LYS A 129 9.96 23.05 -1.37
N PRO A 130 9.00 23.80 -1.94
CA PRO A 130 7.59 23.42 -1.94
C PRO A 130 7.32 22.10 -2.68
N LEU A 131 7.98 21.87 -3.83
CA LEU A 131 7.81 20.62 -4.59
C LEU A 131 8.36 19.41 -3.83
N GLN A 132 9.54 19.57 -3.22
CA GLN A 132 10.13 18.53 -2.37
C GLN A 132 9.21 18.20 -1.19
N LYS A 133 8.71 19.23 -0.48
CA LYS A 133 7.78 19.07 0.65
C LYS A 133 6.53 18.30 0.25
N GLU A 134 5.97 18.60 -0.92
CA GLU A 134 4.77 17.95 -1.43
C GLU A 134 5.03 16.48 -1.79
N ALA A 135 6.16 16.17 -2.42
CA ALA A 135 6.54 14.79 -2.72
C ALA A 135 6.70 13.94 -1.45
N VAL A 136 7.34 14.48 -0.42
CA VAL A 136 7.49 13.83 0.89
C VAL A 136 6.14 13.66 1.58
N ARG A 137 5.26 14.67 1.53
CA ARG A 137 3.90 14.61 2.09
C ARG A 137 3.09 13.47 1.48
N TRP A 138 3.09 13.33 0.16
CA TRP A 138 2.35 12.23 -0.49
C TRP A 138 2.93 10.86 -0.23
N LEU A 139 4.26 10.74 -0.20
CA LEU A 139 4.91 9.50 0.20
C LEU A 139 4.50 9.10 1.63
N PHE A 140 4.50 10.07 2.55
CA PHE A 140 4.01 9.83 3.91
C PHE A 140 2.57 9.32 3.91
N ILE A 141 1.65 10.01 3.20
CA ILE A 141 0.23 9.64 3.17
C ILE A 141 0.09 8.21 2.65
N ASP A 142 0.78 7.87 1.56
CA ASP A 142 0.73 6.54 0.97
C ASP A 142 1.30 5.47 1.93
N CYS A 143 2.43 5.73 2.60
CA CYS A 143 2.99 4.84 3.62
C CYS A 143 2.03 4.66 4.80
N PHE A 144 1.48 5.75 5.33
CA PHE A 144 0.52 5.73 6.43
C PHE A 144 -0.69 4.87 6.08
N LEU A 145 -1.29 5.09 4.91
CA LEU A 145 -2.44 4.31 4.46
C LEU A 145 -2.07 2.84 4.26
N CYS A 146 -0.85 2.52 3.83
CA CYS A 146 -0.38 1.12 3.77
C CYS A 146 -0.36 0.47 5.16
N ILE A 147 0.06 1.19 6.22
CA ILE A 147 -0.01 0.67 7.60
C ILE A 147 -1.46 0.44 8.03
N GLU A 148 -2.37 1.36 7.72
CA GLU A 148 -3.79 1.17 8.05
C GLU A 148 -4.42 0.01 7.29
N MET A 149 -3.93 -0.29 6.07
CA MET A 149 -4.32 -1.47 5.31
C MET A 149 -3.81 -2.77 5.94
N THR A 150 -2.60 -2.77 6.53
CA THR A 150 -2.06 -4.00 7.14
C THR A 150 -2.90 -4.42 8.33
N LYS A 151 -3.50 -3.44 9.02
CA LYS A 151 -4.47 -3.68 10.08
C LYS A 151 -5.74 -4.35 9.59
N THR A 152 -6.00 -4.49 8.29
CA THR A 152 -7.18 -5.23 7.79
C THR A 152 -6.84 -6.66 7.39
N ILE A 153 -5.57 -7.07 7.44
CA ILE A 153 -5.10 -8.39 7.04
C ILE A 153 -4.90 -9.25 8.30
N PRO A 154 -5.71 -10.31 8.51
CA PRO A 154 -5.66 -11.11 9.73
C PRO A 154 -4.29 -11.73 10.02
N ALA A 155 -3.55 -12.16 9.00
CA ALA A 155 -2.23 -12.77 9.18
C ALA A 155 -1.25 -11.86 9.94
N ILE A 156 -1.26 -10.56 9.67
CA ILE A 156 -0.39 -9.57 10.32
C ILE A 156 -0.59 -9.56 11.84
N TRP A 157 -1.83 -9.71 12.31
CA TRP A 157 -2.16 -9.68 13.74
C TRP A 157 -1.64 -10.89 14.52
N HIS A 158 -1.32 -11.98 13.82
CA HIS A 158 -0.76 -13.19 14.42
C HIS A 158 0.76 -13.15 14.51
N LEU A 159 1.41 -12.18 13.86
CA LEU A 159 2.85 -12.03 13.92
C LEU A 159 3.29 -11.34 15.22
N PRO A 160 4.48 -11.67 15.76
CA PRO A 160 5.14 -10.86 16.77
C PRO A 160 5.33 -9.42 16.28
N LEU A 161 5.27 -8.44 17.19
CA LEU A 161 5.40 -7.01 16.83
C LEU A 161 6.72 -6.71 16.09
N ILE A 162 7.81 -7.38 16.47
CA ILE A 162 9.11 -7.24 15.79
C ILE A 162 9.01 -7.68 14.33
N ASP A 163 8.37 -8.81 14.05
CA ASP A 163 8.20 -9.34 12.68
C ASP A 163 7.23 -8.49 11.87
N GLN A 164 6.15 -7.97 12.49
CA GLN A 164 5.27 -6.98 11.86
C GLN A 164 6.06 -5.76 11.41
N THR A 165 6.93 -5.24 12.28
CA THR A 165 7.74 -4.05 12.02
C THR A 165 8.75 -4.32 10.91
N SER A 166 9.47 -5.45 10.97
CA SER A 166 10.43 -5.87 9.94
C SER A 166 9.76 -6.03 8.57
N LEU A 167 8.60 -6.68 8.52
CA LEU A 167 7.83 -6.85 7.29
C LEU A 167 7.37 -5.50 6.72
N LEU A 168 6.81 -4.64 7.57
CA LEU A 168 6.34 -3.31 7.16
C LEU A 168 7.49 -2.46 6.65
N LEU A 169 8.60 -2.35 7.37
CA LEU A 169 9.73 -1.53 6.94
C LEU A 169 10.27 -1.98 5.58
N ASN A 170 10.31 -3.30 5.31
CA ASN A 170 10.78 -3.80 4.03
C ASN A 170 9.82 -3.50 2.87
N ASN A 171 8.50 -3.57 3.10
CA ASN A 171 7.52 -3.50 2.01
C ASN A 171 6.72 -2.19 1.94
N ILE A 172 6.74 -1.32 2.94
CA ILE A 172 5.84 -0.15 2.99
C ILE A 172 6.03 0.80 1.81
N ILE A 173 7.28 1.10 1.43
CA ILE A 173 7.56 1.94 0.25
C ILE A 173 7.18 1.21 -1.04
N LEU A 174 7.43 -0.10 -1.09
CA LEU A 174 7.08 -0.95 -2.23
C LEU A 174 5.56 -0.90 -2.49
N THR A 175 4.77 -1.14 -1.45
CA THR A 175 3.31 -1.08 -1.48
C THR A 175 2.80 0.33 -1.77
N ALA A 176 3.41 1.36 -1.16
CA ALA A 176 3.07 2.75 -1.42
C ALA A 176 3.28 3.12 -2.90
N VAL A 177 4.39 2.67 -3.51
CA VAL A 177 4.66 2.84 -4.94
C VAL A 177 3.63 2.14 -5.80
N PHE A 178 3.36 0.87 -5.51
CA PHE A 178 2.36 0.08 -6.21
C PHE A 178 0.98 0.78 -6.20
N ASN A 179 0.60 1.34 -5.05
CA ASN A 179 -0.64 2.07 -4.85
C ASN A 179 -0.75 3.32 -5.73
N LYS A 180 0.27 4.19 -5.69
CA LYS A 180 0.24 5.43 -6.47
C LYS A 180 0.28 5.18 -7.98
N THR A 181 0.98 4.15 -8.44
CA THR A 181 1.03 3.80 -9.87
C THR A 181 -0.33 3.34 -10.36
N PHE A 182 -1.01 2.44 -9.63
CA PHE A 182 -2.37 2.01 -9.95
C PHE A 182 -3.33 3.19 -10.06
N TYR A 183 -3.37 4.04 -9.03
CA TYR A 183 -4.28 5.18 -9.02
C TYR A 183 -3.95 6.27 -10.02
N SER A 184 -2.68 6.41 -10.41
CA SER A 184 -2.30 7.27 -11.53
C SER A 184 -2.91 6.75 -12.83
N CYS A 185 -2.88 5.43 -13.08
CA CYS A 185 -3.49 4.83 -14.27
C CYS A 185 -5.03 4.97 -14.27
N VAL A 186 -5.67 4.76 -13.12
CA VAL A 186 -7.13 4.85 -13.00
C VAL A 186 -7.64 6.29 -13.16
N ASN A 187 -7.01 7.25 -12.48
CA ASN A 187 -7.50 8.63 -12.43
C ASN A 187 -6.94 9.53 -13.54
N CYS A 188 -5.84 9.13 -14.16
CA CYS A 188 -5.18 9.85 -15.24
C CYS A 188 -4.86 8.88 -16.38
N PRO A 189 -5.86 8.32 -17.08
CA PRO A 189 -5.65 7.31 -18.11
C PRO A 189 -4.77 7.77 -19.27
N ASN A 190 -4.67 9.09 -19.49
CA ASN A 190 -3.83 9.69 -20.52
C ASN A 190 -2.42 10.07 -20.02
N ALA A 191 -2.12 9.96 -18.71
CA ALA A 191 -0.81 10.35 -18.19
C ALA A 191 0.26 9.32 -18.58
N GLU A 192 1.37 9.77 -19.15
CA GLU A 192 2.50 8.90 -19.55
C GLU A 192 3.45 8.58 -18.38
N THR A 193 3.32 9.35 -17.30
CA THR A 193 4.12 9.24 -16.09
C THR A 193 3.23 9.19 -14.86
N LEU A 194 3.83 8.86 -13.73
CA LEU A 194 3.17 8.79 -12.45
C LEU A 194 2.66 10.17 -12.05
N THR A 195 1.37 10.26 -11.76
CA THR A 195 0.65 11.48 -11.39
C THR A 195 0.01 11.31 -10.02
N LEU A 196 0.31 12.21 -9.10
CA LEU A 196 -0.28 12.27 -7.76
C LEU A 196 -1.66 12.95 -7.79
N PRO A 197 -2.46 12.85 -6.70
CA PRO A 197 -3.83 13.41 -6.67
C PRO A 197 -3.92 14.91 -6.99
N ASN A 198 -2.88 15.67 -6.68
CA ASN A 198 -2.77 17.10 -6.99
C ASN A 198 -2.30 17.39 -8.44
N GLY A 199 -2.08 16.37 -9.27
CA GLY A 199 -1.54 16.52 -10.63
C GLY A 199 -0.02 16.59 -10.70
N PHE A 200 0.70 16.56 -9.57
CA PHE A 200 2.16 16.55 -9.54
C PHE A 200 2.71 15.23 -10.09
N SER A 201 3.77 15.32 -10.89
CA SER A 201 4.57 14.15 -11.25
C SER A 201 5.97 14.26 -10.64
N PRO A 202 6.45 13.24 -9.90
CA PRO A 202 7.79 13.25 -9.35
C PRO A 202 8.91 13.33 -10.39
N ILE A 203 8.61 13.09 -11.68
CA ILE A 203 9.56 13.29 -12.78
C ILE A 203 10.07 14.75 -12.85
N PHE A 204 9.28 15.71 -12.34
CA PHE A 204 9.67 17.12 -12.28
C PHE A 204 10.73 17.41 -11.22
N LEU A 205 10.97 16.49 -10.28
CA LEU A 205 12.07 16.62 -9.29
C LEU A 205 13.44 16.37 -9.90
N GLY A 206 13.56 16.10 -11.20
CA GLY A 206 14.86 16.09 -11.88
C GLY A 206 15.00 15.01 -12.94
N THR A 207 15.88 15.30 -13.89
CA THR A 207 16.21 14.48 -15.06
C THR A 207 17.18 13.36 -14.74
N PHE A 208 16.88 12.54 -13.74
CA PHE A 208 17.55 11.24 -13.66
C PHE A 208 16.93 10.37 -14.75
N ASN A 209 17.69 9.97 -15.76
CA ASN A 209 17.25 8.99 -16.77
C ASN A 209 16.63 7.74 -16.09
N VAL A 210 17.12 7.40 -14.90
CA VAL A 210 16.57 6.37 -14.02
C VAL A 210 15.16 6.70 -13.54
N ALA A 211 14.87 7.92 -13.10
CA ALA A 211 13.55 8.34 -12.66
C ALA A 211 12.53 8.26 -13.81
N ILE A 212 12.86 8.82 -14.98
CA ILE A 212 12.00 8.73 -16.17
C ILE A 212 11.67 7.27 -16.47
N ARG A 213 12.69 6.42 -16.50
CA ARG A 213 12.53 5.00 -16.74
C ARG A 213 11.60 4.34 -15.71
N VAL A 214 11.87 4.52 -14.43
CA VAL A 214 11.10 3.89 -13.34
C VAL A 214 9.64 4.34 -13.36
N PHE A 215 9.38 5.65 -13.48
CA PHE A 215 8.03 6.19 -13.45
C PHE A 215 7.24 5.83 -14.73
N CYS A 216 7.81 6.06 -15.90
CA CYS A 216 7.10 5.84 -17.17
C CYS A 216 6.92 4.35 -17.48
N GLU A 217 7.94 3.50 -17.28
CA GLU A 217 7.82 2.05 -17.52
C GLU A 217 6.80 1.41 -16.57
N SER A 218 6.74 1.87 -15.30
CA SER A 218 5.76 1.35 -14.35
C SER A 218 4.33 1.70 -14.78
N ILE A 219 4.06 2.94 -15.21
CA ILE A 219 2.74 3.36 -15.69
C ILE A 219 2.34 2.58 -16.94
N LYS A 220 3.24 2.46 -17.91
CA LYS A 220 3.00 1.66 -19.11
C LYS A 220 2.61 0.23 -18.75
N CYS A 221 3.38 -0.42 -17.86
CA CYS A 221 3.10 -1.78 -17.41
C CYS A 221 1.73 -1.92 -16.73
N PHE A 222 1.34 -0.96 -15.88
CA PHE A 222 0.03 -0.98 -15.21
C PHE A 222 -1.14 -0.73 -16.19
N LYS A 223 -0.95 0.13 -17.19
CA LYS A 223 -1.96 0.37 -18.23
C LYS A 223 -2.16 -0.85 -19.12
N GLU A 224 -1.08 -1.51 -19.52
CA GLU A 224 -1.13 -2.70 -20.38
C GLU A 224 -1.88 -3.86 -19.71
N ILE A 225 -1.66 -4.09 -18.40
CA ILE A 225 -2.35 -5.15 -17.68
C ILE A 225 -3.82 -4.81 -17.39
N ASN A 226 -4.16 -3.51 -17.30
CA ASN A 226 -5.50 -2.99 -17.02
C ASN A 226 -6.19 -3.69 -15.84
N LEU A 227 -5.62 -3.50 -14.64
CA LEU A 227 -6.11 -4.16 -13.43
C LEU A 227 -7.54 -3.73 -13.06
N SER A 228 -8.40 -4.68 -12.69
CA SER A 228 -9.61 -4.38 -11.93
C SER A 228 -9.28 -4.08 -10.47
N MET A 229 -10.25 -3.53 -9.73
CA MET A 229 -10.07 -3.25 -8.30
C MET A 229 -9.83 -4.54 -7.50
N GLU A 230 -10.56 -5.61 -7.82
CA GLU A 230 -10.41 -6.94 -7.21
C GLU A 230 -8.99 -7.49 -7.40
N GLU A 231 -8.51 -7.50 -8.65
CA GLU A 231 -7.15 -7.93 -9.00
C GLU A 231 -6.12 -7.09 -8.23
N PHE A 232 -6.30 -5.77 -8.23
CA PHE A 232 -5.38 -4.84 -7.58
C PHE A 232 -5.28 -5.07 -6.07
N VAL A 233 -6.39 -5.20 -5.34
CA VAL A 233 -6.32 -5.34 -3.87
C VAL A 233 -5.68 -6.66 -3.44
N LEU A 234 -5.90 -7.75 -4.20
CA LEU A 234 -5.28 -9.05 -3.95
C LEU A 234 -3.77 -9.00 -4.24
N LEU A 235 -3.39 -8.49 -5.41
CA LEU A 235 -1.98 -8.35 -5.78
C LEU A 235 -1.23 -7.43 -4.80
N ARG A 236 -1.84 -6.31 -4.39
CA ARG A 236 -1.24 -5.42 -3.39
C ARG A 236 -1.06 -6.11 -2.04
N GLY A 237 -2.02 -6.94 -1.63
CA GLY A 237 -1.89 -7.78 -0.45
C GLY A 237 -0.66 -8.69 -0.53
N MET A 238 -0.45 -9.35 -1.68
CA MET A 238 0.74 -10.18 -1.91
C MET A 238 2.04 -9.37 -1.87
N VAL A 239 2.07 -8.18 -2.48
CA VAL A 239 3.24 -7.27 -2.43
C VAL A 239 3.60 -6.92 -0.98
N LEU A 240 2.59 -6.61 -0.16
CA LEU A 240 2.78 -6.23 1.23
C LEU A 240 3.30 -7.38 2.11
N LEU A 241 2.82 -8.60 1.86
CA LEU A 241 3.17 -9.80 2.63
C LEU A 241 4.45 -10.48 2.14
N GLN A 242 5.11 -9.93 1.11
CA GLN A 242 6.34 -10.48 0.57
C GLN A 242 7.44 -10.52 1.64
N HIS A 243 7.97 -11.70 1.93
CA HIS A 243 8.86 -11.91 3.07
C HIS A 243 10.15 -12.65 2.72
N ALA A 244 10.38 -12.97 1.44
CA ALA A 244 11.53 -13.75 1.00
C ALA A 244 12.89 -13.14 1.39
N SER A 245 12.97 -11.83 1.60
CA SER A 245 14.19 -11.10 1.96
C SER A 245 14.12 -10.45 3.35
N VAL A 246 13.12 -10.80 4.17
CA VAL A 246 12.90 -10.20 5.48
C VAL A 246 13.40 -11.15 6.55
N ASP A 247 14.22 -10.65 7.47
CA ASP A 247 14.64 -11.39 8.66
C ASP A 247 13.47 -11.44 9.67
N ILE A 248 12.68 -12.52 9.61
CA ILE A 248 11.55 -12.81 10.52
C ILE A 248 11.62 -14.24 11.03
N ALA A 249 10.87 -14.53 12.09
CA ALA A 249 10.83 -15.88 12.65
C ALA A 249 10.27 -16.92 11.65
N PRO A 250 10.74 -18.18 11.66
CA PRO A 250 10.20 -19.26 10.81
C PRO A 250 8.69 -19.49 10.96
N ALA A 251 8.14 -19.32 12.16
CA ALA A 251 6.69 -19.41 12.37
C ALA A 251 5.93 -18.28 11.64
N SER A 252 6.50 -17.07 11.62
CA SER A 252 5.95 -15.92 10.89
C SER A 252 6.02 -16.11 9.38
N HIS A 253 7.07 -16.77 8.87
CA HIS A 253 7.14 -17.17 7.47
C HIS A 253 5.94 -18.03 7.05
N GLN A 254 5.60 -19.05 7.83
CA GLN A 254 4.46 -19.92 7.52
C GLN A 254 3.14 -19.14 7.51
N ILE A 255 2.91 -18.30 8.53
CA ILE A 255 1.69 -17.46 8.62
C ILE A 255 1.54 -16.56 7.38
N LEU A 256 2.63 -15.96 6.93
CA LEU A 256 2.62 -15.09 5.75
C LEU A 256 2.44 -15.87 4.45
N GLN A 257 3.07 -17.04 4.35
CA GLN A 257 2.94 -17.93 3.19
C GLN A 257 1.51 -18.42 3.03
N ASP A 258 0.87 -18.86 4.12
CA ASP A 258 -0.53 -19.31 4.12
C ASP A 258 -1.48 -18.20 3.63
N GLU A 259 -1.27 -16.95 4.06
CA GLU A 259 -2.09 -15.82 3.63
C GLU A 259 -1.84 -15.43 2.16
N ILE A 260 -0.60 -15.51 1.68
CA ILE A 260 -0.28 -15.31 0.25
C ILE A 260 -0.96 -16.38 -0.60
N GLU A 261 -0.92 -17.64 -0.16
CA GLU A 261 -1.59 -18.75 -0.84
C GLU A 261 -3.11 -18.55 -0.87
N ASN A 262 -3.68 -18.04 0.22
CA ASN A 262 -5.09 -17.66 0.28
C ASN A 262 -5.43 -16.57 -0.76
N PHE A 263 -4.70 -15.46 -0.79
CA PHE A 263 -4.91 -14.41 -1.81
C PHE A 263 -4.73 -14.95 -3.24
N THR A 264 -3.77 -15.84 -3.44
CA THR A 264 -3.49 -16.45 -4.75
C THR A 264 -4.63 -17.34 -5.19
N SER A 265 -5.18 -18.13 -4.27
CA SER A 265 -6.34 -18.97 -4.52
C SER A 265 -7.59 -18.15 -4.81
N ILE A 266 -7.84 -17.08 -4.04
CA ILE A 266 -8.96 -16.15 -4.28
C ILE A 266 -8.85 -15.53 -5.66
N LEU A 267 -7.66 -15.08 -6.05
CA LEU A 267 -7.43 -14.48 -7.36
C LEU A 267 -7.73 -15.49 -8.48
N MET A 268 -7.20 -16.71 -8.39
CA MET A 268 -7.46 -17.75 -9.39
C MET A 268 -8.96 -18.10 -9.52
N ASP A 269 -9.66 -18.23 -8.39
CA ASP A 269 -11.09 -18.51 -8.37
C ASP A 269 -11.89 -17.35 -8.97
N TYR A 270 -11.54 -16.10 -8.62
CA TYR A 270 -12.15 -14.89 -9.18
C TYR A 270 -11.97 -14.82 -10.71
N GLU A 271 -10.76 -15.06 -11.22
CA GLU A 271 -10.49 -15.04 -12.66
C GLU A 271 -11.24 -16.16 -13.42
N LYS A 272 -11.29 -17.37 -12.84
CA LYS A 272 -12.06 -18.50 -13.41
C LYS A 272 -13.55 -18.21 -13.47
N ILE A 273 -14.12 -17.57 -12.45
CA ILE A 273 -15.54 -17.20 -12.43
C ILE A 273 -15.83 -16.12 -13.49
N LYS A 274 -14.93 -15.14 -13.63
CA LYS A 274 -15.12 -14.00 -14.53
C LYS A 274 -14.92 -14.35 -16.01
N PHE A 275 -13.93 -15.18 -16.33
CA PHE A 275 -13.52 -15.46 -17.71
C PHE A 275 -13.71 -16.93 -18.13
N GLY A 276 -14.14 -17.81 -17.23
CA GLY A 276 -14.19 -19.26 -17.44
C GLY A 276 -12.84 -19.94 -17.15
N ASN A 277 -12.83 -21.28 -17.09
CA ASN A 277 -11.69 -22.05 -16.60
C ASN A 277 -10.37 -21.77 -17.34
N MET A 278 -10.39 -21.81 -18.68
CA MET A 278 -9.16 -21.68 -19.49
C MET A 278 -8.68 -20.23 -19.57
N MET A 279 -9.57 -19.29 -19.90
CA MET A 279 -9.21 -17.87 -20.02
C MET A 279 -8.91 -17.24 -18.66
N GLY A 280 -9.61 -17.66 -17.61
CA GLY A 280 -9.32 -17.25 -16.22
C GLY A 280 -7.95 -17.74 -15.75
N ALA A 281 -7.58 -18.99 -16.04
CA ALA A 281 -6.23 -19.50 -15.75
C ALA A 281 -5.14 -18.72 -16.50
N LYS A 282 -5.39 -18.35 -17.76
CA LYS A 282 -4.50 -17.50 -18.55
C LYS A 282 -4.34 -16.11 -17.92
N ARG A 283 -5.45 -15.44 -17.57
CA ARG A 283 -5.43 -14.11 -16.93
C ARG A 283 -4.72 -14.15 -15.58
N PHE A 284 -4.97 -15.17 -14.77
CA PHE A 284 -4.25 -15.39 -13.51
C PHE A 284 -2.73 -15.48 -13.73
N ALA A 285 -2.27 -16.26 -14.71
CA ALA A 285 -0.85 -16.35 -15.03
C ALA A 285 -0.26 -15.00 -15.46
N GLU A 286 -0.97 -14.24 -16.30
CA GLU A 286 -0.59 -12.87 -16.69
C GLU A 286 -0.44 -11.93 -15.47
N LEU A 287 -1.37 -12.01 -14.52
CA LEU A 287 -1.33 -11.23 -13.28
C LEU A 287 -0.15 -11.61 -12.37
N MET A 288 0.19 -12.90 -12.28
CA MET A 288 1.37 -13.35 -11.53
C MET A 288 2.68 -12.87 -12.16
N PHE A 289 2.81 -12.93 -13.50
CA PHE A 289 3.97 -12.35 -14.20
C PHE A 289 4.05 -10.84 -14.03
N PHE A 290 2.91 -10.16 -14.07
CA PHE A 290 2.83 -8.74 -13.79
C PHE A 290 3.30 -8.42 -12.37
N LEU A 291 2.88 -9.18 -11.35
CA LEU A 291 3.27 -8.99 -9.95
C LEU A 291 4.79 -9.02 -9.77
N ILE A 292 5.46 -10.00 -10.39
CA ILE A 292 6.92 -10.13 -10.37
C ILE A 292 7.57 -8.88 -10.98
N ARG A 293 7.08 -8.43 -12.15
CA ARG A 293 7.60 -7.25 -12.83
C ARG A 293 7.35 -5.96 -12.03
N ALA A 294 6.15 -5.79 -11.49
CA ALA A 294 5.75 -4.64 -10.69
C ALA A 294 6.55 -4.55 -9.39
N THR A 295 6.86 -5.69 -8.77
CA THR A 295 7.75 -5.75 -7.59
C THR A 295 9.15 -5.24 -7.94
N LYS A 296 9.70 -5.65 -9.09
CA LYS A 296 11.01 -5.17 -9.55
C LYS A 296 11.05 -3.66 -9.77
N PHE A 297 10.03 -3.08 -10.41
CA PHE A 297 9.91 -1.64 -10.56
C PHE A 297 9.76 -0.92 -9.22
N SER A 298 8.96 -1.49 -8.32
CA SER A 298 8.73 -0.90 -7.01
C SER A 298 10.00 -0.92 -6.15
N ILE A 299 10.88 -1.92 -6.29
CA ILE A 299 12.22 -1.94 -5.67
C ILE A 299 13.10 -0.81 -6.22
N GLN A 300 13.14 -0.64 -7.54
CA GLN A 300 13.90 0.47 -8.16
C GLN A 300 13.38 1.82 -7.70
N HIS A 301 12.06 1.95 -7.58
CA HIS A 301 11.42 3.15 -7.08
C HIS A 301 11.70 3.39 -5.59
N ARG A 302 11.73 2.34 -4.76
CA ARG A 302 12.16 2.42 -3.36
C ARG A 302 13.59 2.97 -3.28
N ASN A 303 14.51 2.46 -4.09
CA ASN A 303 15.89 2.93 -4.11
C ASN A 303 15.99 4.41 -4.53
N LEU A 304 15.21 4.83 -5.52
CA LEU A 304 15.15 6.23 -5.94
C LEU A 304 14.58 7.14 -4.83
N VAL A 305 13.52 6.70 -4.16
CA VAL A 305 12.94 7.42 -3.02
C VAL A 305 13.93 7.53 -1.88
N LEU A 306 14.65 6.45 -1.54
CA LEU A 306 15.68 6.48 -0.51
C LEU A 306 16.81 7.44 -0.86
N LEU A 307 17.31 7.40 -2.11
CA LEU A 307 18.32 8.33 -2.59
C LEU A 307 17.85 9.79 -2.49
N PHE A 308 16.61 10.06 -2.87
CA PHE A 308 16.02 11.39 -2.76
C PHE A 308 15.94 11.85 -1.30
N MET A 309 15.44 11.00 -0.40
CA MET A 309 15.29 11.31 1.03
C MET A 309 16.65 11.54 1.71
N THR A 310 17.65 10.70 1.44
CA THR A 310 19.00 10.88 2.00
C THR A 310 19.68 12.13 1.47
N THR A 311 19.51 12.45 0.19
CA THR A 311 20.02 13.70 -0.40
C THR A 311 19.37 14.91 0.25
N MET A 312 18.05 14.90 0.44
CA MET A 312 17.34 15.97 1.14
C MET A 312 17.84 16.14 2.58
N ALA A 313 18.06 15.03 3.30
CA ALA A 313 18.58 15.03 4.67
C ALA A 313 19.98 15.63 4.77
N GLN A 314 20.82 15.46 3.75
CA GLN A 314 22.15 16.04 3.70
C GLN A 314 22.14 17.53 3.30
N GLN A 315 21.29 17.91 2.35
CA GLN A 315 21.25 19.27 1.80
C GLN A 315 20.52 20.27 2.70
N GLN A 316 19.54 19.80 3.46
CA GLN A 316 18.76 20.64 4.35
C GLN A 316 18.95 20.14 5.77
N LYS A 317 19.13 21.06 6.74
CA LYS A 317 18.67 20.82 8.13
C LYS A 317 17.13 20.73 8.15
N ALA A 318 16.52 20.04 7.20
CA ALA A 318 15.08 19.90 7.07
C ALA A 318 14.62 19.01 8.21
N HIS A 319 13.70 19.56 9.01
CA HIS A 319 12.90 18.74 9.90
C HIS A 319 12.01 17.86 9.00
N PHE A 320 12.40 16.60 8.85
CA PHE A 320 11.44 15.60 8.43
C PHE A 320 10.42 15.43 9.56
N THR A 321 9.29 14.86 9.22
CA THR A 321 8.35 14.43 10.25
C THR A 321 8.97 13.24 10.98
N THR A 322 8.75 13.14 12.29
CA THR A 322 9.27 12.04 13.15
C THR A 322 8.98 10.66 12.55
N PHE A 323 7.82 10.52 11.90
CA PHE A 323 7.45 9.30 11.20
C PHE A 323 8.35 8.98 10.01
N MET A 324 8.59 9.93 9.10
CA MET A 324 9.38 9.68 7.89
C MET A 324 10.85 9.41 8.23
N GLU A 325 11.38 10.07 9.27
CA GLU A 325 12.69 9.73 9.83
C GLU A 325 12.72 8.28 10.29
N SER A 326 11.72 7.86 11.08
CA SER A 326 11.62 6.48 11.59
C SER A 326 11.54 5.45 10.45
N VAL A 327 10.75 5.74 9.41
CA VAL A 327 10.61 4.84 8.25
C VAL A 327 11.92 4.77 7.46
N VAL A 328 12.54 5.91 7.15
CA VAL A 328 13.79 5.95 6.37
C VAL A 328 14.93 5.29 7.14
N LEU A 329 15.10 5.61 8.42
CA LEU A 329 16.11 4.99 9.28
C LEU A 329 15.87 3.48 9.42
N GLY A 330 14.63 3.08 9.69
CA GLY A 330 14.26 1.67 9.79
C GLY A 330 14.57 0.90 8.51
N ILE A 331 14.32 1.50 7.34
CA ILE A 331 14.64 0.91 6.04
C ILE A 331 16.16 0.80 5.81
N ILE A 332 16.93 1.83 6.16
CA ILE A 332 18.38 1.81 6.03
C ILE A 332 18.96 0.68 6.91
N CYS A 333 18.57 0.64 8.19
CA CYS A 333 19.00 -0.40 9.12
C CYS A 333 18.62 -1.81 8.65
N ALA A 334 17.41 -2.00 8.10
CA ALA A 334 16.96 -3.29 7.57
C ALA A 334 17.76 -3.74 6.33
N ASN A 335 18.30 -2.83 5.53
CA ASN A 335 19.14 -3.21 4.38
C ASN A 335 20.58 -3.59 4.79
N ASP A 336 21.10 -2.99 5.86
CA ASP A 336 22.47 -3.28 6.33
C ASP A 336 22.57 -4.64 7.03
N SER A 337 21.51 -5.09 7.71
CA SER A 337 21.43 -6.46 8.26
C SER A 337 21.45 -7.52 7.15
N VAL A 338 20.81 -7.27 6.01
CA VAL A 338 20.82 -8.21 4.86
C VAL A 338 22.23 -8.36 4.28
N LYS A 339 22.95 -7.26 4.08
CA LYS A 339 24.33 -7.30 3.52
C LYS A 339 25.32 -8.02 4.44
N THR A 340 25.19 -7.81 5.75
CA THR A 340 26.06 -8.49 6.73
C THR A 340 25.81 -9.99 6.76
N ALA A 341 24.55 -10.43 6.64
CA ALA A 341 24.20 -11.85 6.53
C ALA A 341 24.72 -12.51 5.24
N GLU A 342 24.73 -11.79 4.10
CA GLU A 342 25.30 -12.29 2.84
C GLU A 342 26.82 -12.42 2.88
N THR A 343 27.51 -11.56 3.64
CA THR A 343 28.99 -11.57 3.74
C THR A 343 29.50 -12.67 4.69
N GLN A 344 28.62 -13.22 5.53
CA GLN A 344 28.94 -14.29 6.49
C GLN A 344 28.63 -15.70 5.97
N LYS A 345 28.00 -15.83 4.81
CA LYS A 345 27.79 -17.09 4.08
C LYS A 345 28.88 -17.28 3.04
#